data_AF-A0AAW1K483-F1
#
_entry.id   AF-A0AAW1K483-F1
#
_cell.length_a   1.000
_cell.length_b   1.000
_cell.length_c   1.000
_cell.angle_alpha   90.00
_cell.angle_beta   90.00
_cell.angle_gamma   90.00
#
_symmetry.space_group_name_H-M   'P 1'
#
loop_
_entity.id
_entity.type
_entity.pdbx_description
1 polymer ?
#
loop_
_entity_poly.entity_id
_entity_poly.type
_entity_poly.pdbx_seq_one_letter_code
_entity_poly.pdbx_strand_id
1 'polypeptide(L)'
;MIGEEGVTPYNTFDLTTQEQTSLTYNINFFDDHCSPKKDVVFETDKFFKRDQFVNEKFDSFLTDMNKLSQNDDLSLQERLLRISDLNLKTPIDYCRTAEVSKIEVKNLQENTIEIEEIRNKRIVRNKQVGKGNSSTNFKCRRCSRVHGPRQCPAYGKKCKKCGAKSCKKFNLIQIVRSLSNNDDRQKFIKDNIDLFEGLGSFSGVCKIKIESGCKPIANPPRRISITIKEILNDTLLNLEKRSIITKVDNPRGWINNLVIVEKKGKTLRWLD
;
A
#
# COMPACT_ATOMS: atom_id res chain seq x y z
N MET A 1 9.63 30.10 20.71
CA MET A 1 10.18 31.22 19.90
C MET A 1 9.85 32.52 20.62
N ILE A 2 10.82 33.39 20.90
CA ILE A 2 10.57 34.74 21.41
C ILE A 2 11.52 35.70 20.69
N GLY A 3 10.99 36.77 20.08
CA GLY A 3 11.76 37.77 19.32
C GLY A 3 11.31 37.91 17.85
N GLU A 4 12.06 38.67 17.04
CA GLU A 4 11.78 38.95 15.61
C GLU A 4 11.50 37.69 14.78
N GLU A 5 12.10 36.55 15.12
CA GLU A 5 11.87 35.26 14.47
C GLU A 5 10.44 34.71 14.67
N GLY A 6 9.74 35.10 15.74
CA GLY A 6 8.35 34.71 16.01
C GLY A 6 7.30 35.58 15.33
N VAL A 7 7.70 36.70 14.73
CA VAL A 7 6.80 37.64 14.02
C VAL A 7 6.51 37.13 12.60
N THR A 8 7.46 36.43 11.98
CA THR A 8 7.29 35.90 10.62
C THR A 8 6.21 34.83 10.51
N PRO A 9 6.09 33.84 11.42
CA PRO A 9 4.98 32.89 11.39
C PRO A 9 3.66 33.60 11.72
N TYR A 10 3.64 34.48 12.73
CA TYR A 10 2.45 35.22 13.16
C TYR A 10 1.78 36.00 12.02
N ASN A 11 2.57 36.70 11.20
CA ASN A 11 2.08 37.47 10.06
C ASN A 11 1.76 36.62 8.82
N THR A 12 2.16 35.33 8.81
CA THR A 12 1.84 34.38 7.74
C THR A 12 0.51 33.66 8.01
N PHE A 13 -0.06 33.80 9.21
CA PHE A 13 -1.31 33.15 9.57
C PHE A 13 -2.51 34.07 9.28
N ASP A 14 -3.47 33.59 8.47
CA ASP A 14 -4.73 34.27 8.14
C ASP A 14 -5.72 34.24 9.33
N LEU A 15 -5.38 34.89 10.44
CA LEU A 15 -6.24 34.99 11.63
C LEU A 15 -7.21 36.17 11.52
N THR A 16 -8.45 35.98 11.97
CA THR A 16 -9.45 37.06 12.02
C THR A 16 -9.14 38.06 13.15
N THR A 17 -9.64 39.31 13.05
CA THR A 17 -9.33 40.40 13.99
C THR A 17 -9.71 40.08 15.44
N GLN A 18 -10.69 39.20 15.66
CA GLN A 18 -11.10 38.75 17.01
C GLN A 18 -10.14 37.71 17.60
N GLU A 19 -9.58 36.82 16.77
CA GLU A 19 -8.66 35.75 17.18
C GLU A 19 -7.27 36.29 17.53
N GLN A 20 -6.83 37.36 16.86
CA GLN A 20 -5.53 38.01 17.12
C GLN A 20 -5.43 38.61 18.53
N THR A 21 -6.54 39.07 19.10
CA THR A 21 -6.62 39.67 20.45
C THR A 21 -6.55 38.64 21.58
N SER A 22 -6.82 37.36 21.30
CA SER A 22 -6.87 36.32 22.32
C SER A 22 -5.50 35.71 22.56
N LEU A 23 -4.85 36.16 23.63
CA LEU A 23 -3.52 35.69 24.04
C LEU A 23 -3.50 34.17 24.29
N THR A 24 -4.57 33.63 24.87
CA THR A 24 -4.73 32.19 25.14
C THR A 24 -4.87 31.37 23.86
N TYR A 25 -5.55 31.92 22.85
CA TYR A 25 -5.69 31.26 21.54
C TYR A 25 -4.35 31.24 20.81
N ASN A 26 -3.64 32.36 20.79
CA ASN A 26 -2.33 32.46 20.15
C ASN A 26 -1.30 31.50 20.78
N ILE A 27 -1.29 31.34 22.11
CA ILE A 27 -0.38 30.40 22.78
C ILE A 27 -0.68 28.95 22.38
N ASN A 28 -1.95 28.52 22.48
CA ASN A 28 -2.33 27.15 22.11
C ASN A 28 -2.07 26.86 20.63
N PHE A 29 -2.28 27.86 19.76
CA PHE A 29 -2.09 27.70 18.33
C PHE A 29 -0.60 27.62 17.93
N PHE A 30 0.27 28.37 18.61
CA PHE A 30 1.72 28.22 18.45
C PHE A 30 2.22 26.89 19.02
N ASP A 31 1.63 26.39 20.11
CA ASP A 31 1.95 25.06 20.65
C ASP A 31 1.56 23.95 19.66
N ASP A 32 0.42 24.07 18.98
CA ASP A 32 0.01 23.14 17.92
C ASP A 32 0.94 23.21 16.69
N HIS A 33 1.38 24.41 16.30
CA HIS A 33 2.29 24.60 15.16
C HIS A 33 3.73 24.15 15.45
N CYS A 34 4.18 24.32 16.70
CA CYS A 34 5.53 23.94 17.14
C CYS A 34 5.60 22.51 17.69
N SER A 35 4.46 21.84 17.86
CA SER A 35 4.44 20.42 18.22
C SER A 35 4.89 19.58 17.02
N PRO A 36 5.92 18.72 17.18
CA PRO A 36 6.29 17.82 16.11
C PRO A 36 5.09 16.95 15.76
N LYS A 37 4.77 16.84 14.46
CA LYS A 37 3.71 15.94 13.99
C LYS A 37 4.00 14.55 14.55
N LYS A 38 3.11 14.04 15.39
CA LYS A 38 3.23 12.71 16.00
C LYS A 38 3.30 11.67 14.88
N ASP A 39 4.38 10.90 14.86
CA ASP A 39 4.54 9.81 13.92
C ASP A 39 3.75 8.60 14.43
N VAL A 40 2.60 8.36 13.79
CA VAL A 40 1.70 7.24 14.10
C VAL A 40 2.43 5.90 14.05
N VAL A 41 3.44 5.76 13.18
CA VAL A 41 4.25 4.53 13.08
C VAL A 41 5.15 4.37 14.32
N PHE A 42 5.69 5.47 14.83
CA PHE A 42 6.52 5.45 16.04
C PHE A 42 5.69 5.17 17.31
N GLU A 43 4.50 5.76 17.43
CA GLU A 43 3.64 5.56 18.60
C GLU A 43 3.03 4.15 18.64
N THR A 44 2.62 3.60 17.48
CA THR A 44 2.15 2.22 17.37
C THR A 44 3.26 1.21 17.67
N ASP A 45 4.47 1.42 17.15
CA ASP A 45 5.64 0.56 17.46
C ASP A 45 5.97 0.59 18.97
N LYS A 46 5.84 1.75 19.63
CA LYS A 46 6.03 1.89 21.07
C LYS A 46 4.95 1.14 21.88
N PHE A 47 3.71 1.11 21.40
CA PHE A 47 2.63 0.33 22.00
C PHE A 47 2.87 -1.19 21.85
N PHE A 48 3.19 -1.65 20.64
CA PHE A 48 3.40 -3.08 20.37
C PHE A 48 4.67 -3.66 21.01
N LYS A 49 5.63 -2.83 21.38
CA LYS A 49 6.86 -3.23 22.10
C LYS A 49 6.74 -3.13 23.63
N ARG A 50 5.59 -2.69 24.15
CA ARG A 50 5.38 -2.54 25.60
C ARG A 50 4.99 -3.89 26.21
N ASP A 51 5.97 -4.55 26.84
CA ASP A 51 5.76 -5.74 27.67
C ASP A 51 5.75 -5.39 29.16
N GLN A 52 5.14 -6.25 29.98
CA GLN A 52 5.19 -6.15 31.43
C GLN A 52 6.55 -6.63 31.94
N PHE A 53 7.26 -5.81 32.72
CA PHE A 53 8.54 -6.21 33.30
C PHE A 53 8.36 -7.16 34.50
N VAL A 54 9.39 -7.96 34.79
CA VAL A 54 9.39 -9.01 35.84
C VAL A 54 9.04 -8.49 37.24
N ASN A 55 9.20 -7.19 37.49
CA ASN A 55 8.92 -6.55 38.79
C ASN A 55 7.92 -5.38 38.70
N GLU A 56 7.13 -5.31 37.62
CA GLU A 56 6.11 -4.28 37.43
C GLU A 56 4.74 -4.77 37.90
N LYS A 57 4.07 -3.95 38.72
CA LYS A 57 2.67 -4.21 39.10
C LYS A 57 1.78 -4.09 37.86
N PHE A 58 0.85 -5.04 37.70
CA PHE A 58 -0.07 -5.07 36.57
C PHE A 58 -0.85 -3.76 36.38
N ASP A 59 -1.29 -3.12 37.47
CA ASP A 59 -2.02 -1.85 37.38
C ASP A 59 -1.18 -0.70 36.81
N SER A 60 0.13 -0.70 37.08
CA SER A 60 1.08 0.26 36.50
C SER A 60 1.23 0.04 34.99
N PHE A 61 1.39 -1.22 34.59
CA PHE A 61 1.45 -1.63 33.20
C PHE A 61 0.16 -1.27 32.44
N LEU A 62 -1.00 -1.56 33.03
CA LEU A 62 -2.31 -1.27 32.44
C LEU A 62 -2.54 0.24 32.31
N THR A 63 -2.10 1.02 33.30
CA THR A 63 -2.18 2.48 33.26
C THR A 63 -1.34 3.04 32.13
N ASP A 64 -0.13 2.52 31.91
CA ASP A 64 0.75 2.94 30.81
C ASP A 64 0.22 2.48 29.45
N MET A 65 -0.31 1.26 29.34
CA MET A 65 -0.97 0.77 28.13
C MET A 65 -2.18 1.63 27.76
N ASN A 66 -2.98 2.04 28.75
CA ASN A 66 -4.13 2.94 28.54
C ASN A 66 -3.68 4.34 28.11
N LYS A 67 -2.60 4.87 28.66
CA LYS A 67 -2.02 6.16 28.22
C LYS A 67 -1.47 6.11 26.79
N LEU A 68 -0.86 4.99 26.41
CA LEU A 68 -0.38 4.79 25.04
C LEU A 68 -1.55 4.61 24.05
N SER A 69 -2.62 3.92 24.46
CA SER A 69 -3.83 3.69 23.66
C SER A 69 -4.70 4.93 23.47
N GLN A 70 -4.64 5.93 24.35
CA GLN A 70 -5.43 7.17 24.26
C GLN A 70 -5.06 8.07 23.06
N ASN A 71 -4.00 7.73 22.30
CA ASN A 71 -3.57 8.49 21.12
C ASN A 71 -4.06 7.91 19.80
N ASP A 72 -4.71 6.74 19.80
CA ASP A 72 -5.24 6.10 18.61
C ASP A 72 -6.72 6.41 18.39
N ASP A 73 -7.08 6.52 17.11
CA ASP A 73 -8.40 6.75 16.54
C ASP A 73 -9.53 6.09 17.36
N LEU A 74 -10.31 6.88 18.12
CA LEU A 74 -11.40 6.42 19.01
C LEU A 74 -12.36 5.45 18.29
N SER A 75 -12.53 5.61 16.98
CA SER A 75 -13.37 4.74 16.15
C SER A 75 -12.85 3.30 16.06
N LEU A 76 -11.52 3.11 16.07
CA LEU A 76 -10.89 1.80 16.02
C LEU A 76 -10.99 1.10 17.39
N GLN A 77 -10.81 1.86 18.47
CA GLN A 77 -10.95 1.38 19.84
C GLN A 77 -12.37 0.91 20.13
N GLU A 78 -13.39 1.70 19.77
CA GLU A 78 -14.80 1.33 19.98
C GLU A 78 -15.21 0.08 19.17
N ARG A 79 -14.64 -0.11 17.98
CA ARG A 79 -14.92 -1.27 17.12
C ARG A 79 -14.21 -2.54 17.60
N LEU A 80 -13.01 -2.43 18.17
CA LEU A 80 -12.28 -3.55 18.77
C LEU A 80 -12.94 -4.01 20.08
N LEU A 81 -13.45 -3.08 20.89
CA LEU A 81 -14.16 -3.38 22.13
C LEU A 81 -15.51 -4.08 21.92
N ARG A 82 -16.09 -4.06 20.70
CA ARG A 82 -17.33 -4.78 20.35
C ARG A 82 -17.11 -6.25 19.98
N ILE A 83 -15.86 -6.71 19.85
CA ILE A 83 -15.55 -8.09 19.49
C ILE A 83 -15.53 -8.92 20.78
N SER A 84 -16.47 -9.85 20.91
CA SER A 84 -16.61 -10.69 22.12
C SER A 84 -15.48 -11.70 22.32
N ASP A 85 -14.76 -12.07 21.26
CA ASP A 85 -13.66 -13.04 21.30
C ASP A 85 -12.35 -12.42 20.80
N LEU A 86 -11.70 -11.67 21.68
CA LEU A 86 -10.39 -11.07 21.43
C LEU A 86 -9.28 -12.10 21.74
N ASN A 87 -8.91 -12.89 20.73
CA ASN A 87 -7.63 -13.60 20.74
C ASN A 87 -6.52 -12.65 20.28
N LEU A 88 -5.30 -12.72 20.82
CA LEU A 88 -4.20 -11.78 20.48
C LEU A 88 -3.98 -11.55 18.97
N LYS A 89 -4.33 -12.51 18.11
CA LYS A 89 -4.26 -12.40 16.66
C LYS A 89 -5.39 -11.57 16.03
N THR A 90 -6.59 -11.57 16.60
CA THR A 90 -7.77 -10.93 16.00
C THR A 90 -7.67 -9.39 15.99
N PRO A 91 -7.18 -8.69 17.04
CA PRO A 91 -6.91 -7.26 16.97
C PRO A 91 -5.83 -6.90 15.96
N ILE A 92 -4.75 -7.69 15.88
CA ILE A 92 -3.61 -7.44 14.99
C ILE A 92 -4.07 -7.48 13.53
N ASP A 93 -4.81 -8.51 13.14
CA ASP A 93 -5.32 -8.63 11.77
C ASP A 93 -6.35 -7.54 11.45
N TYR A 94 -7.13 -7.11 12.45
CA TYR A 94 -8.09 -6.03 12.31
C TYR A 94 -7.41 -4.68 12.07
N CYS A 95 -6.41 -4.33 12.89
CA CYS A 95 -5.62 -3.11 12.73
C CYS A 95 -4.95 -3.08 11.35
N ARG A 96 -4.33 -4.19 10.93
CA ARG A 96 -3.73 -4.30 9.58
C ARG A 96 -4.76 -4.09 8.47
N THR A 97 -5.95 -4.67 8.59
CA THR A 97 -7.02 -4.53 7.59
C THR A 97 -7.52 -3.08 7.54
N ALA A 98 -7.63 -2.41 8.69
CA ALA A 98 -8.03 -1.01 8.77
C ALA A 98 -6.97 -0.05 8.19
N GLU A 99 -5.69 -0.31 8.45
CA GLU A 99 -4.58 0.44 7.85
C GLU A 99 -4.57 0.33 6.32
N VAL A 100 -4.69 -0.89 5.80
CA VAL A 100 -4.77 -1.14 4.35
C VAL A 100 -5.96 -0.40 3.75
N SER A 101 -7.12 -0.45 4.41
CA SER A 101 -8.33 0.26 3.93
C SER A 101 -8.13 1.78 3.91
N LYS A 102 -7.46 2.36 4.91
CA LYS A 102 -7.14 3.80 4.95
C LYS A 102 -6.18 4.20 3.83
N ILE A 103 -5.18 3.37 3.54
CA ILE A 103 -4.23 3.58 2.43
C ILE A 103 -4.97 3.52 1.09
N GLU A 104 -5.82 2.51 0.91
CA GLU A 104 -6.56 2.30 -0.33
C GLU A 104 -7.55 3.44 -0.62
N VAL A 105 -8.24 3.96 0.41
CA VAL A 105 -9.11 5.14 0.28
C VAL A 105 -8.32 6.40 -0.12
N LYS A 106 -7.12 6.62 0.45
CA LYS A 106 -6.26 7.75 0.04
C LYS A 106 -5.78 7.61 -1.41
N ASN A 107 -5.37 6.41 -1.81
CA ASN A 107 -4.93 6.14 -3.19
C ASN A 107 -6.06 6.30 -4.22
N LEU A 108 -7.31 6.06 -3.82
CA LEU A 108 -8.49 6.30 -4.65
C LEU A 108 -8.82 7.79 -4.78
N GLN A 109 -8.48 8.62 -3.78
CA GLN A 109 -8.69 10.07 -3.82
C GLN A 109 -7.63 10.81 -4.65
N GLU A 110 -6.41 10.28 -4.74
CA GLU A 110 -5.31 10.90 -5.50
C GLU A 110 -5.33 10.58 -7.01
N ASN A 111 -6.13 9.60 -7.46
CA ASN A 111 -6.24 9.20 -8.86
C ASN A 111 -7.58 9.58 -9.51
N THR A 112 -7.97 10.85 -9.46
CA THR A 112 -9.09 11.36 -10.28
C THR A 112 -8.61 11.69 -11.70
N ILE A 113 -8.36 10.64 -12.50
CA ILE A 113 -8.46 10.76 -13.95
C ILE A 113 -9.90 10.38 -14.30
N GLU A 114 -10.67 11.34 -14.82
CA GLU A 114 -11.97 11.08 -15.44
C GLU A 114 -11.78 10.13 -16.63
N ILE A 115 -12.07 8.85 -16.41
CA ILE A 115 -12.33 7.90 -17.49
C ILE A 115 -13.76 7.41 -17.28
N GLU A 116 -14.63 7.74 -18.23
CA GLU A 116 -16.01 7.25 -18.30
C GLU A 116 -16.03 5.72 -18.15
N GLU A 117 -16.54 5.25 -17.01
CA GLU A 117 -16.55 3.83 -16.68
C GLU A 117 -17.63 3.07 -17.46
N ILE A 118 -17.18 2.16 -18.33
CA ILE A 118 -17.99 1.04 -18.81
C ILE A 118 -18.33 0.16 -17.59
N ARG A 119 -19.52 0.36 -17.03
CA ARG A 119 -20.08 -0.47 -15.95
C ARG A 119 -20.29 -1.92 -16.39
N ASN A 120 -19.26 -2.74 -16.30
CA ASN A 120 -19.40 -4.19 -16.29
C ASN A 120 -19.81 -4.63 -14.88
N LYS A 121 -21.12 -4.66 -14.63
CA LYS A 121 -21.71 -5.25 -13.42
C LYS A 121 -21.30 -6.73 -13.31
N ARG A 122 -20.28 -7.04 -12.50
CA ARG A 122 -20.10 -8.39 -11.94
C ARG A 122 -21.19 -8.60 -10.90
N ILE A 123 -22.29 -9.22 -11.33
CA ILE A 123 -23.30 -9.75 -10.40
C ILE A 123 -22.64 -10.91 -9.64
N VAL A 124 -22.17 -10.64 -8.43
CA VAL A 124 -21.85 -11.67 -7.45
C VAL A 124 -23.18 -12.27 -7.00
N ARG A 125 -23.52 -13.46 -7.51
CA ARG A 125 -24.67 -14.22 -7.01
C ARG A 125 -24.31 -14.79 -5.64
N ASN A 126 -24.76 -14.11 -4.60
CA ASN A 126 -24.84 -14.69 -3.28
C ASN A 126 -25.90 -15.81 -3.32
N LYS A 127 -25.48 -17.07 -3.14
CA LYS A 127 -26.37 -18.23 -3.20
C LYS A 127 -27.09 -18.36 -1.86
N GLN A 128 -28.13 -17.55 -1.65
CA GLN A 128 -29.08 -17.82 -0.58
C GLN A 128 -30.04 -18.92 -1.02
N VAL A 129 -30.02 -20.01 -0.28
CA VAL A 129 -30.94 -21.15 -0.42
C VAL A 129 -32.30 -20.70 0.12
N GLY A 130 -33.19 -20.28 -0.78
CA GLY A 130 -34.59 -20.01 -0.49
C GLY A 130 -35.48 -20.90 -1.36
N LYS A 131 -36.16 -21.87 -0.73
CA LYS A 131 -37.28 -22.60 -1.33
C LYS A 131 -38.43 -21.61 -1.56
N GLY A 132 -38.72 -21.31 -2.81
CA GLY A 132 -39.90 -20.52 -3.19
C GLY A 132 -40.38 -20.94 -4.58
N ASN A 133 -41.53 -21.62 -4.63
CA ASN A 133 -42.25 -21.92 -5.85
C ASN A 133 -42.70 -20.61 -6.50
N SER A 134 -41.97 -20.15 -7.52
CA SER A 134 -42.46 -19.08 -8.38
C SER A 134 -42.45 -19.59 -9.82
N SER A 135 -43.64 -19.94 -10.31
CA SER A 135 -43.93 -20.31 -11.70
C SER A 135 -43.76 -19.09 -12.61
N THR A 136 -42.51 -18.64 -12.77
CA THR A 136 -42.18 -17.58 -13.73
C THR A 136 -42.14 -18.19 -15.13
N ASN A 137 -43.21 -17.97 -15.89
CA ASN A 137 -43.20 -18.22 -17.32
C ASN A 137 -42.10 -17.36 -17.96
N PHE A 138 -41.16 -17.98 -18.67
CA PHE A 138 -40.03 -17.29 -19.27
C PHE A 138 -39.96 -17.57 -20.78
N LYS A 139 -39.34 -16.65 -21.52
CA LYS A 139 -39.07 -16.84 -22.95
C LYS A 139 -38.00 -17.92 -23.13
N CYS A 140 -38.39 -19.06 -23.67
CA CYS A 140 -37.52 -20.22 -23.78
C CYS A 140 -36.49 -20.05 -24.88
N ARG A 141 -35.19 -20.16 -24.55
CA ARG A 141 -34.10 -20.02 -25.53
C ARG A 141 -34.04 -21.15 -26.58
N ARG A 142 -34.78 -22.26 -26.38
CA ARG A 142 -34.78 -23.42 -27.29
C ARG A 142 -35.88 -23.37 -28.34
N CYS A 143 -37.07 -22.89 -28.01
CA CYS A 143 -38.21 -22.81 -28.94
C CYS A 143 -38.76 -21.39 -29.10
N SER A 144 -38.17 -20.40 -28.42
CA SER A 144 -38.55 -18.98 -28.40
C SER A 144 -39.96 -18.66 -27.89
N ARG A 145 -40.76 -19.66 -27.47
CA ARG A 145 -42.07 -19.49 -26.85
C ARG A 145 -41.96 -19.22 -25.35
N VAL A 146 -43.00 -18.63 -24.76
CA VAL A 146 -43.07 -18.35 -23.31
C VAL A 146 -43.79 -19.51 -22.62
N HIS A 147 -43.13 -20.18 -21.68
CA HIS A 147 -43.71 -21.29 -20.92
C HIS A 147 -42.98 -21.49 -19.59
N GLY A 148 -43.54 -22.32 -18.70
CA GLY A 148 -42.95 -22.64 -17.41
C GLY A 148 -41.72 -23.57 -17.54
N PRO A 149 -40.97 -23.78 -16.44
CA PRO A 149 -39.85 -24.70 -16.42
C PRO A 149 -40.22 -26.09 -16.95
N ARG A 150 -39.37 -26.68 -17.80
CA ARG A 150 -39.50 -28.05 -18.35
C ARG A 150 -40.68 -28.30 -19.30
N GLN A 151 -41.46 -27.28 -19.67
CA GLN A 151 -42.59 -27.40 -20.62
C GLN A 151 -42.21 -27.17 -22.09
N CYS A 152 -40.93 -27.06 -22.43
CA CYS A 152 -40.50 -26.84 -23.81
C CYS A 152 -40.73 -28.13 -24.64
N PRO A 153 -41.31 -28.07 -25.85
CA PRO A 153 -41.46 -29.23 -26.74
C PRO A 153 -40.14 -29.93 -27.09
N ALA A 154 -39.02 -29.20 -27.02
CA ALA A 154 -37.66 -29.70 -27.23
C ALA A 154 -36.93 -30.08 -25.92
N TYR A 155 -37.58 -29.94 -24.75
CA TYR A 155 -36.99 -30.32 -23.47
C TYR A 155 -36.85 -31.85 -23.40
N GLY A 156 -35.64 -32.35 -23.14
CA GLY A 156 -35.36 -33.78 -23.00
C GLY A 156 -35.35 -34.58 -24.32
N LYS A 157 -35.70 -33.99 -25.46
CA LYS A 157 -35.67 -34.69 -26.76
C LYS A 157 -34.27 -34.60 -27.39
N LYS A 158 -33.78 -35.72 -27.94
CA LYS A 158 -32.52 -35.77 -28.70
C LYS A 158 -32.76 -35.18 -30.10
N CYS A 159 -31.94 -34.21 -30.50
CA CYS A 159 -32.02 -33.62 -31.83
C CYS A 159 -31.61 -34.65 -32.88
N LYS A 160 -32.50 -34.97 -33.83
CA LYS A 160 -32.21 -35.90 -34.93
C LYS A 160 -31.25 -35.32 -35.98
N LYS A 161 -31.06 -33.98 -35.99
CA LYS A 161 -30.25 -33.27 -37.00
C LYS A 161 -28.82 -32.96 -36.55
N CYS A 162 -28.60 -32.63 -35.28
CA CYS A 162 -27.26 -32.38 -34.73
C CYS A 162 -26.88 -33.50 -33.75
N GLY A 163 -26.22 -34.55 -34.24
CA GLY A 163 -25.70 -35.65 -33.43
C GLY A 163 -24.54 -35.21 -32.53
N ALA A 164 -24.76 -34.30 -31.59
CA ALA A 164 -23.71 -33.62 -30.83
C ALA A 164 -22.71 -34.56 -30.12
N LYS A 165 -23.15 -35.77 -29.75
CA LYS A 165 -22.25 -36.83 -29.24
C LYS A 165 -21.33 -37.37 -30.34
N SER A 166 -21.86 -37.62 -31.53
CA SER A 166 -21.08 -38.02 -32.70
C SER A 166 -20.15 -36.89 -33.14
N CYS A 167 -20.61 -35.63 -33.20
CA CYS A 167 -19.79 -34.49 -33.58
C CYS A 167 -18.60 -34.27 -32.61
N LYS A 168 -18.76 -34.57 -31.31
CA LYS A 168 -17.63 -34.63 -30.37
C LYS A 168 -16.74 -35.86 -30.59
N LYS A 169 -17.34 -37.04 -30.82
CA LYS A 169 -16.59 -38.30 -31.02
C LYS A 169 -15.72 -38.27 -32.29
N PHE A 170 -16.18 -37.58 -33.33
CA PHE A 170 -15.46 -37.37 -34.59
C PHE A 170 -14.68 -36.05 -34.62
N ASN A 171 -14.53 -35.38 -33.49
CA ASN A 171 -13.77 -34.13 -33.34
C ASN A 171 -14.18 -32.99 -34.29
N LEU A 172 -15.43 -33.00 -34.77
CA LEU A 172 -15.98 -31.97 -35.65
C LEU A 172 -16.30 -30.67 -34.90
N ILE A 173 -16.40 -30.74 -33.57
CA ILE A 173 -16.57 -29.58 -32.68
C ILE A 173 -15.76 -29.79 -31.40
N GLN A 174 -14.98 -28.78 -31.02
CA GLN A 174 -14.26 -28.73 -29.76
C GLN A 174 -14.96 -27.76 -28.81
N ILE A 175 -15.37 -28.23 -27.63
CA ILE A 175 -16.02 -27.39 -26.62
C ILE A 175 -14.96 -26.99 -25.59
N VAL A 176 -14.43 -25.78 -25.74
CA VAL A 176 -13.51 -25.15 -24.78
C VAL A 176 -14.34 -24.65 -23.59
N ARG A 177 -14.00 -25.10 -22.37
CA ARG A 177 -14.75 -24.77 -21.14
C ARG A 177 -14.11 -23.67 -20.29
N SER A 178 -12.86 -23.28 -20.59
CA SER A 178 -12.17 -22.15 -19.97
C SER A 178 -10.95 -21.79 -20.81
N LEU A 179 -10.78 -20.50 -21.12
CA LEU A 179 -9.53 -19.93 -21.60
C LEU A 179 -8.81 -19.35 -20.39
N SER A 180 -7.77 -20.01 -19.89
CA SER A 180 -6.82 -19.34 -19.00
C SER A 180 -5.75 -18.72 -19.89
N ASN A 181 -5.83 -17.41 -20.11
CA ASN A 181 -4.88 -16.61 -20.92
C ASN A 181 -3.50 -16.46 -20.24
N ASN A 182 -2.93 -17.55 -19.69
CA ASN A 182 -1.57 -17.52 -19.14
C ASN A 182 -0.51 -17.42 -20.25
N ASP A 183 -0.81 -17.96 -21.45
CA ASP A 183 0.08 -17.84 -22.61
C ASP A 183 0.26 -16.38 -23.04
N ASP A 184 -0.82 -15.59 -23.04
CA ASP A 184 -0.74 -14.17 -23.44
C ASP A 184 0.16 -13.36 -22.51
N ARG A 185 0.12 -13.63 -21.19
CA ARG A 185 0.98 -12.96 -20.21
C ARG A 185 2.45 -13.34 -20.39
N GLN A 186 2.75 -14.63 -20.53
CA GLN A 186 4.13 -15.07 -20.71
C GLN A 186 4.71 -14.59 -22.03
N LYS A 187 3.89 -14.58 -23.08
CA LYS A 187 4.24 -14.02 -24.37
C LYS A 187 4.52 -12.52 -24.26
N PHE A 188 3.65 -11.76 -23.60
CA PHE A 188 3.86 -10.32 -23.35
C PHE A 188 5.18 -10.03 -22.60
N ILE A 189 5.49 -10.78 -21.54
CA ILE A 189 6.74 -10.58 -20.78
C ILE A 189 7.96 -10.91 -21.64
N LYS A 190 7.91 -11.99 -22.44
CA LYS A 190 8.99 -12.36 -23.36
C LYS A 190 9.20 -11.30 -24.45
N ASP A 191 8.10 -10.79 -25.00
CA ASP A 191 8.11 -9.81 -26.08
C ASP A 191 8.56 -8.41 -25.60
N ASN A 192 8.57 -8.15 -24.29
CA ASN A 192 8.92 -6.85 -23.68
C ASN A 192 9.94 -7.00 -22.56
N ILE A 193 10.88 -7.94 -22.68
CA ILE A 193 11.82 -8.27 -21.59
C ILE A 193 12.69 -7.08 -21.19
N ASP A 194 12.99 -6.21 -22.14
CA ASP A 194 13.72 -4.96 -22.00
C ASP A 194 13.01 -3.94 -21.09
N LEU A 195 11.67 -3.97 -21.02
CA LEU A 195 10.89 -3.16 -20.07
C LEU A 195 10.97 -3.70 -18.63
N PHE A 196 11.36 -4.97 -18.45
CA PHE A 196 11.35 -5.68 -17.18
C PHE A 196 12.76 -6.01 -16.64
N GLU A 197 13.82 -5.67 -17.38
CA GLU A 197 15.20 -5.93 -17.00
C GLU A 197 16.01 -4.63 -16.79
N GLY A 198 16.83 -4.61 -15.72
CA GLY A 198 17.70 -3.49 -15.40
C GLY A 198 17.07 -2.41 -14.52
N LEU A 199 17.79 -1.30 -14.35
CA LEU A 199 17.35 -0.14 -13.56
C LEU A 199 16.67 0.94 -14.40
N GLY A 200 16.57 0.72 -15.71
CA GLY A 200 16.21 1.76 -16.68
C GLY A 200 17.28 2.88 -16.76
N SER A 201 17.30 3.61 -17.87
CA SER A 201 18.11 4.83 -18.00
C SER A 201 17.25 5.89 -18.66
N PHE A 202 17.15 7.06 -18.02
CA PHE A 202 16.49 8.21 -18.64
C PHE A 202 17.51 8.97 -19.48
N SER A 203 17.18 9.22 -20.75
CA SER A 203 18.06 9.96 -21.64
C SER A 203 18.15 11.43 -21.22
N GLY A 204 19.35 11.88 -20.86
CA GLY A 204 19.61 13.28 -20.52
C GLY A 204 20.51 13.41 -19.30
N VAL A 205 21.07 14.61 -19.13
CA VAL A 205 21.91 14.93 -17.97
C VAL A 205 21.08 15.74 -16.98
N CYS A 206 20.89 15.20 -15.77
CA CYS A 206 20.28 15.93 -14.67
C CYS A 206 21.28 16.95 -14.11
N LYS A 207 20.94 18.24 -14.19
CA LYS A 207 21.73 19.32 -13.57
C LYS A 207 21.10 19.71 -12.25
N ILE A 208 21.76 19.35 -11.15
CA ILE A 208 21.35 19.75 -9.80
C ILE A 208 21.75 21.21 -9.59
N LYS A 209 20.78 22.09 -9.33
CA LYS A 209 21.03 23.51 -9.01
C LYS A 209 21.26 23.64 -7.50
N ILE A 210 22.31 24.37 -7.14
CA ILE A 210 22.64 24.69 -5.75
C ILE A 210 22.37 26.17 -5.52
N GLU A 211 21.89 26.52 -4.33
CA GLU A 211 21.67 27.91 -3.92
C GLU A 211 22.96 28.73 -3.93
N SER A 212 22.85 30.01 -4.27
CA SER A 212 23.97 30.95 -4.30
C SER A 212 24.54 31.16 -2.90
N GLY A 213 25.86 30.95 -2.73
CA GLY A 213 26.55 31.10 -1.45
C GLY A 213 26.76 29.79 -0.67
N CYS A 214 26.26 28.66 -1.19
CA CYS A 214 26.44 27.37 -0.57
C CYS A 214 27.92 26.93 -0.56
N LYS A 215 28.43 26.54 0.61
CA LYS A 215 29.79 26.06 0.79
C LYS A 215 29.80 24.53 0.84
N PRO A 216 30.71 23.87 0.11
CA PRO A 216 30.72 22.43 0.08
C PRO A 216 31.28 21.87 1.40
N ILE A 217 30.65 20.81 1.91
CA ILE A 217 31.00 20.19 3.20
C ILE A 217 31.53 18.78 2.97
N ALA A 218 32.74 18.53 3.47
CA ALA A 218 33.41 17.23 3.38
C ALA A 218 33.42 16.56 4.75
N ASN A 219 32.57 15.56 4.94
CA ASN A 219 32.53 14.78 6.17
C ASN A 219 33.64 13.71 6.18
N PRO A 220 34.32 13.50 7.32
CA PRO A 220 35.35 12.48 7.45
C PRO A 220 34.73 11.08 7.43
N PRO A 221 35.37 10.09 6.77
CA PRO A 221 34.81 8.75 6.62
C PRO A 221 34.60 8.06 7.97
N ARG A 222 33.41 7.46 8.16
CA ARG A 222 33.09 6.68 9.36
C ARG A 222 33.71 5.28 9.32
N ARG A 223 34.04 4.76 10.50
CA ARG A 223 34.46 3.36 10.66
C ARG A 223 33.29 2.43 10.39
N ILE A 224 33.56 1.34 9.66
CA ILE A 224 32.59 0.32 9.30
C ILE A 224 33.02 -0.98 9.97
N SER A 225 32.04 -1.75 10.46
CA SER A 225 32.30 -3.08 11.04
C SER A 225 33.01 -3.99 10.02
N ILE A 226 33.99 -4.77 10.51
CA ILE A 226 34.79 -5.67 9.66
C ILE A 226 33.91 -6.69 8.92
N THR A 227 32.86 -7.20 9.56
CA THR A 227 31.93 -8.19 9.00
C THR A 227 31.19 -7.66 7.77
N ILE A 228 30.95 -6.35 7.71
CA ILE A 228 30.20 -5.70 6.62
C ILE A 228 31.15 -5.23 5.51
N LYS A 229 32.44 -5.06 5.81
CA LYS A 229 33.41 -4.43 4.91
C LYS A 229 33.54 -5.19 3.58
N GLU A 230 33.62 -6.52 3.63
CA GLU A 230 33.72 -7.35 2.42
C GLU A 230 32.43 -7.29 1.60
N ILE A 231 31.28 -7.47 2.26
CA ILE A 231 29.95 -7.40 1.63
C ILE A 231 29.76 -6.03 0.95
N LEU A 232 30.14 -4.96 1.65
CA LEU A 232 30.04 -3.60 1.12
C LEU A 232 30.92 -3.43 -0.13
N ASN A 233 32.16 -3.91 -0.08
CA ASN A 233 33.08 -3.79 -1.22
C ASN A 233 32.52 -4.51 -2.45
N ASP A 234 31.99 -5.73 -2.28
CA ASP A 234 31.36 -6.47 -3.37
C ASP A 234 30.12 -5.75 -3.92
N THR A 235 29.32 -5.11 -3.05
CA THR A 235 28.18 -4.31 -3.51
C THR A 235 28.62 -3.10 -4.32
N LEU A 236 29.65 -2.36 -3.88
CA LEU A 236 30.17 -1.20 -4.60
C LEU A 236 30.75 -1.59 -5.96
N LEU A 237 31.51 -2.67 -6.02
CA LEU A 237 32.02 -3.22 -7.29
C LEU A 237 30.89 -3.63 -8.24
N ASN A 238 29.82 -4.21 -7.72
CA ASN A 238 28.65 -4.56 -8.54
C ASN A 238 27.90 -3.33 -9.07
N LEU A 239 27.83 -2.24 -8.30
CA LEU A 239 27.23 -0.98 -8.77
C LEU A 239 28.10 -0.27 -9.80
N GLU A 240 29.42 -0.31 -9.63
CA GLU A 240 30.38 0.23 -10.60
C GLU A 240 30.32 -0.54 -11.92
N LYS A 241 30.28 -1.89 -11.86
CA LYS A 241 30.05 -2.74 -13.05
C LYS A 241 28.75 -2.41 -13.78
N ARG A 242 27.71 -2.00 -13.04
CA ARG A 242 26.42 -1.56 -13.61
C ARG A 242 26.41 -0.10 -14.05
N SER A 243 27.54 0.60 -13.95
CA SER A 243 27.67 2.03 -14.28
C SER A 243 26.70 2.94 -13.51
N ILE A 244 26.32 2.55 -12.29
CA ILE A 244 25.46 3.34 -11.40
C ILE A 244 26.30 4.35 -10.61
N ILE A 245 27.49 3.94 -10.19
CA ILE A 245 28.48 4.77 -9.50
C ILE A 245 29.81 4.72 -10.25
N THR A 246 30.68 5.69 -9.98
CA THR A 246 32.01 5.75 -10.58
C THR A 246 33.01 6.16 -9.52
N LYS A 247 34.21 5.57 -9.56
CA LYS A 247 35.30 5.95 -8.68
C LYS A 247 35.73 7.40 -8.95
N VAL A 248 35.82 8.19 -7.87
CA VAL A 248 36.34 9.56 -7.91
C VAL A 248 37.52 9.64 -6.94
N ASP A 249 38.70 9.95 -7.48
CA ASP A 249 39.90 10.13 -6.66
C ASP A 249 39.93 11.57 -6.10
N ASN A 250 40.25 11.69 -4.81
CA ASN A 250 40.34 12.96 -4.08
C ASN A 250 39.11 13.86 -4.24
N PRO A 251 37.90 13.40 -3.84
CA PRO A 251 36.71 14.23 -3.89
C PRO A 251 36.93 15.51 -3.07
N ARG A 252 36.81 16.67 -3.72
CA ARG A 252 36.89 17.97 -3.06
C ARG A 252 35.50 18.54 -2.92
N GLY A 253 35.17 18.96 -1.71
CA GLY A 253 33.93 19.68 -1.45
C GLY A 253 32.85 18.81 -0.82
N TRP A 254 32.10 18.04 -1.61
CA TRP A 254 30.91 17.33 -1.15
C TRP A 254 31.22 15.88 -0.78
N ILE A 255 31.35 15.58 0.51
CA ILE A 255 31.54 14.21 0.99
C ILE A 255 30.53 13.93 2.09
N ASN A 256 29.65 12.97 1.84
CA ASN A 256 28.69 12.50 2.82
C ASN A 256 29.13 11.17 3.42
N ASN A 257 28.72 10.93 4.66
CA ASN A 257 29.02 9.70 5.34
C ASN A 257 28.05 8.60 4.91
N LEU A 258 28.58 7.51 4.37
CA LEU A 258 27.79 6.32 4.06
C LEU A 258 27.14 5.74 5.33
N VAL A 259 25.82 5.57 5.32
CA VAL A 259 25.08 4.87 6.38
C VAL A 259 24.65 3.51 5.86
N ILE A 260 25.02 2.44 6.57
CA ILE A 260 24.75 1.06 6.13
C ILE A 260 23.77 0.42 7.10
N VAL A 261 22.70 -0.15 6.56
CA VAL A 261 21.67 -0.89 7.30
C VAL A 261 21.61 -2.31 6.76
N GLU A 262 21.84 -3.29 7.62
CA GLU A 262 21.70 -4.70 7.28
C GLU A 262 20.23 -5.13 7.35
N LYS A 263 19.72 -5.76 6.28
CA LYS A 263 18.39 -6.38 6.31
C LYS A 263 18.43 -7.77 6.96
N LYS A 264 17.24 -8.27 7.32
CA LYS A 264 16.99 -9.65 7.77
C LYS A 264 17.59 -10.74 6.86
N GLY A 265 17.90 -10.43 5.59
CA GLY A 265 18.53 -11.35 4.63
C GLY A 265 20.01 -11.09 4.36
N LYS A 266 20.74 -10.39 5.25
CA LYS A 266 22.17 -10.00 5.10
C LYS A 266 22.48 -9.14 3.87
N THR A 267 21.46 -8.60 3.22
CA THR A 267 21.62 -7.62 2.14
C THR A 267 21.69 -6.23 2.74
N LEU A 268 22.58 -5.41 2.20
CA LEU A 268 22.78 -4.04 2.68
C LEU A 268 21.81 -3.08 1.98
N ARG A 269 21.23 -2.16 2.75
CA ARG A 269 20.73 -0.87 2.24
C ARG A 269 21.70 0.21 2.66
N TRP A 270 21.94 1.16 1.78
CA TRP A 270 22.59 2.41 2.17
C TRP A 270 21.63 3.58 2.01
N LEU A 271 21.84 4.60 2.84
CA LEU A 271 21.22 5.92 2.74
C LEU A 271 22.35 6.89 2.38
N ASP A 272 22.19 7.58 1.26
CA ASP A 272 23.04 8.69 0.82
C ASP A 272 22.45 10.05 1.26
#